data_AF-A0AAU8N0G9-F1
#
_entry.id   AF-A0AAU8N0G9-F1
#
_cell.length_a   1.000
_cell.length_b   1.000
_cell.length_c   1.000
_cell.angle_alpha   90.00
_cell.angle_beta   90.00
_cell.angle_gamma   90.00
#
_symmetry.space_group_name_H-M   'P 1'
#
loop_
_entity.id
_entity.type
_entity.pdbx_description
1 polymer ?
#
loop_
_entity_poly.entity_id
_entity_poly.type
_entity_poly.pdbx_seq_one_letter_code
_entity_poly.pdbx_strand_id
1 'polypeptide(L)'
;MSETPTTPPPPGAPGSYGQGGARGPQPTIGELIAGISENISGLVRGEIALAKAKGKRMVTNLGLGVGLLGAAGVLALFALGLFLGGIRRLLALALPLWASYLIVALVLFIIVAILARLGVKHLKKGRSDVPAPQEGLRSSAQTVKSAVASGLRKGGEAR
;
A
#
# COMPACT_ATOMS: atom_id res chain seq x y z
N MET A 1 41.59 25.42 -50.24
CA MET A 1 41.52 23.96 -50.47
C MET A 1 40.06 23.64 -50.77
N SER A 2 39.60 23.78 -52.01
CA SER A 2 39.73 22.84 -53.15
C SER A 2 38.88 21.57 -52.97
N GLU A 3 37.87 21.48 -53.86
CA GLU A 3 37.26 20.26 -54.45
C GLU A 3 35.89 19.78 -53.92
N THR A 4 34.81 20.22 -54.57
CA THR A 4 33.83 19.29 -55.20
C THR A 4 34.38 18.91 -56.60
N PRO A 5 33.93 17.87 -57.32
CA PRO A 5 33.12 16.67 -57.01
C PRO A 5 33.71 15.36 -57.61
N THR A 6 33.23 14.17 -57.23
CA THR A 6 33.33 12.96 -58.10
C THR A 6 32.09 12.09 -58.01
N THR A 7 31.35 12.07 -59.12
CA THR A 7 30.39 11.05 -59.56
C THR A 7 30.93 10.55 -60.90
N PRO A 8 31.04 9.22 -61.17
CA PRO A 8 30.08 8.55 -62.08
C PRO A 8 29.94 7.01 -61.84
N PRO A 9 29.13 6.22 -62.60
CA PRO A 9 27.91 6.50 -63.39
C PRO A 9 26.72 5.52 -63.10
N PRO A 10 25.49 5.77 -63.64
CA PRO A 10 24.43 4.75 -63.83
C PRO A 10 24.72 3.92 -65.11
N PRO A 11 24.19 2.69 -65.36
CA PRO A 11 22.76 2.35 -65.33
C PRO A 11 22.37 0.89 -64.97
N GLY A 12 21.20 0.75 -64.35
CA GLY A 12 20.50 -0.52 -64.17
C GLY A 12 19.06 -0.29 -63.71
N ALA A 13 18.21 0.26 -64.58
CA ALA A 13 16.77 0.07 -64.44
C ALA A 13 16.41 -1.33 -65.01
N PRO A 14 15.26 -1.96 -64.68
CA PRO A 14 14.21 -1.59 -63.73
C PRO A 14 13.87 -2.74 -62.75
N GLY A 15 14.13 -2.56 -61.46
CA GLY A 15 13.53 -3.38 -60.42
C GLY A 15 12.16 -2.81 -60.08
N SER A 16 11.12 -3.41 -60.63
CA SER A 16 9.71 -3.14 -60.39
C SER A 16 9.38 -3.07 -58.89
N TYR A 17 9.52 -1.89 -58.28
CA TYR A 17 8.68 -1.55 -57.14
C TYR A 17 7.31 -1.26 -57.74
N GLY A 18 6.58 -2.35 -57.97
CA GLY A 18 5.15 -2.32 -58.19
C GLY A 18 4.56 -1.42 -57.11
N GLN A 19 4.29 -0.19 -57.53
CA GLN A 19 3.21 0.62 -57.04
C GLN A 19 1.93 -0.18 -57.33
N GLY A 20 1.68 -1.19 -56.50
CA GLY A 20 0.52 -2.06 -56.52
C GLY A 20 -0.11 -1.94 -55.14
N GLY A 21 -1.29 -1.34 -55.08
CA GLY A 21 -1.91 -0.89 -53.86
C GLY A 21 -2.04 -1.97 -52.79
N ALA A 22 -1.44 -1.71 -51.64
CA ALA A 22 -2.13 -1.90 -50.39
C ALA A 22 -2.34 -0.50 -49.77
N ARG A 23 -3.17 0.32 -50.43
CA ARG A 23 -4.10 1.15 -49.67
C ARG A 23 -5.03 0.15 -48.97
N GLY A 24 -4.52 -0.53 -47.94
CA GLY A 24 -5.38 -1.18 -46.98
C GLY A 24 -6.34 -0.09 -46.49
N PRO A 25 -7.63 -0.39 -46.30
CA PRO A 25 -8.57 0.59 -45.80
C PRO A 25 -7.91 1.35 -44.65
N GLN A 26 -7.80 2.68 -44.78
CA GLN A 26 -7.35 3.51 -43.67
C GLN A 26 -8.22 3.10 -42.48
N PRO A 27 -7.63 2.73 -41.32
CA PRO A 27 -8.40 2.23 -40.20
C PRO A 27 -9.55 3.21 -39.96
N THR A 28 -10.76 2.68 -40.03
CA THR A 28 -11.94 3.53 -39.91
C THR A 28 -11.91 4.16 -38.52
N ILE A 29 -12.57 5.31 -38.35
CA ILE A 29 -12.71 5.95 -37.03
C ILE A 29 -13.24 4.92 -35.99
N GLY A 30 -14.06 3.97 -36.43
CA GLY A 30 -14.51 2.83 -35.62
C GLY A 30 -13.39 1.89 -35.15
N GLU A 31 -12.42 1.55 -36.01
CA GLU A 31 -11.28 0.68 -35.65
C GLU A 31 -10.24 1.38 -34.75
N LEU A 32 -10.03 2.69 -34.91
CA LEU A 32 -9.20 3.47 -33.98
C LEU A 32 -9.83 3.56 -32.59
N ILE A 33 -11.14 3.79 -32.52
CA ILE A 33 -11.87 3.82 -31.24
C ILE A 33 -11.85 2.43 -30.59
N ALA A 34 -12.00 1.36 -31.37
CA ALA A 34 -11.88 -0.01 -30.87
C ALA A 34 -10.48 -0.29 -30.29
N GLY A 35 -9.41 0.13 -30.98
CA GLY A 35 -8.03 -0.03 -30.49
C GLY A 35 -7.72 0.77 -29.22
N ILE A 36 -8.25 1.98 -29.08
CA ILE A 36 -8.11 2.78 -27.85
C ILE A 36 -8.88 2.13 -26.69
N SER A 37 -10.08 1.62 -26.94
CA SER A 37 -10.89 0.90 -25.94
C SER A 37 -10.19 -0.37 -25.44
N GLU A 38 -9.52 -1.09 -26.34
CA GLU A 38 -8.73 -2.29 -26.01
C GLU A 38 -7.51 -1.92 -25.14
N ASN A 39 -6.79 -0.84 -25.48
CA ASN A 39 -5.63 -0.38 -24.71
C ASN A 39 -6.01 0.09 -23.29
N ILE A 40 -7.13 0.82 -23.16
CA ILE A 40 -7.65 1.24 -21.85
C ILE A 40 -8.06 0.01 -21.02
N SER A 41 -8.70 -0.97 -21.65
CA SER A 41 -9.05 -2.24 -21.00
C SER A 41 -7.82 -2.98 -20.48
N GLY A 42 -6.71 -2.96 -21.24
CA GLY A 42 -5.41 -3.48 -20.83
C GLY A 42 -4.82 -2.78 -19.61
N LEU A 43 -4.83 -1.44 -19.58
CA LEU A 43 -4.34 -0.65 -18.44
C LEU A 43 -5.11 -0.95 -17.15
N VAL A 44 -6.44 -0.93 -17.21
CA VAL A 44 -7.30 -1.19 -16.04
C VAL A 44 -7.03 -2.59 -15.49
N ARG A 45 -6.90 -3.59 -16.37
CA ARG A 45 -6.62 -4.97 -15.97
C ARG A 45 -5.21 -5.11 -15.38
N GLY A 46 -4.25 -4.33 -15.88
CA GLY A 46 -2.90 -4.20 -15.33
C GLY A 46 -2.86 -3.57 -13.94
N GLU A 47 -3.57 -2.46 -13.71
CA GLU A 47 -3.66 -1.84 -12.39
C GLU A 47 -4.34 -2.76 -11.37
N ILE A 48 -5.40 -3.48 -11.78
CA ILE A 48 -6.04 -4.48 -10.91
C ILE A 48 -5.07 -5.61 -10.56
N ALA A 49 -4.31 -6.12 -11.54
CA ALA A 49 -3.30 -7.15 -11.30
C ALA A 49 -2.20 -6.66 -10.34
N LEU A 50 -1.74 -5.41 -10.52
CA LEU A 50 -0.74 -4.79 -9.67
C LEU A 50 -1.28 -4.53 -8.25
N ALA A 51 -2.49 -4.01 -8.13
CA ALA A 51 -3.18 -3.80 -6.85
C ALA A 51 -3.39 -5.13 -6.12
N LYS A 52 -3.74 -6.19 -6.83
CA LYS A 52 -3.85 -7.55 -6.27
C LYS A 52 -2.50 -8.07 -5.78
N ALA A 53 -1.43 -7.90 -6.55
CA ALA A 53 -0.09 -8.30 -6.16
C ALA A 53 0.42 -7.51 -4.94
N LYS A 54 0.23 -6.19 -4.93
CA LYS A 54 0.57 -5.31 -3.81
C LYS A 54 -0.27 -5.63 -2.56
N GLY A 55 -1.56 -5.86 -2.74
CA GLY A 55 -2.48 -6.29 -1.69
C GLY A 55 -2.05 -7.61 -1.06
N LYS A 56 -1.71 -8.62 -1.86
CA LYS A 56 -1.22 -9.90 -1.36
C LYS A 56 0.07 -9.73 -0.56
N ARG A 57 1.05 -8.96 -1.06
CA ARG A 57 2.30 -8.66 -0.34
C ARG A 57 2.04 -7.92 0.98
N MET A 58 1.14 -6.94 0.98
CA MET A 58 0.74 -6.20 2.18
C MET A 58 0.12 -7.14 3.23
N VAL A 59 -0.84 -7.98 2.83
CA VAL A 59 -1.51 -8.93 3.73
C VAL A 59 -0.53 -9.95 4.28
N THR A 60 0.35 -10.51 3.45
CA THR A 60 1.33 -11.49 3.92
C THR A 60 2.30 -10.87 4.91
N ASN A 61 2.89 -9.71 4.58
CA ASN A 61 3.87 -9.08 5.46
C ASN A 61 3.26 -8.58 6.77
N LEU A 62 2.06 -7.97 6.68
CA LEU A 62 1.34 -7.49 7.86
C LEU A 62 0.84 -8.68 8.71
N GLY A 63 0.34 -9.73 8.08
CA GLY A 63 -0.10 -10.95 8.75
C GLY A 63 1.04 -11.67 9.47
N LEU A 64 2.21 -11.75 8.85
CA LEU A 64 3.41 -12.31 9.49
C LEU A 64 3.85 -11.46 10.69
N GLY A 65 3.86 -10.13 10.53
CA GLY A 65 4.21 -9.21 11.61
C GLY A 65 3.27 -9.29 12.80
N VAL A 66 1.95 -9.28 12.55
CA VAL A 66 0.92 -9.43 13.59
C VAL A 66 1.02 -10.81 14.26
N GLY A 67 1.24 -11.87 13.48
CA GLY A 67 1.42 -13.22 13.98
C GLY A 67 2.64 -13.35 14.91
N LEU A 68 3.79 -12.84 14.47
CA LEU A 68 5.03 -12.85 15.27
C LEU A 68 4.89 -12.01 16.54
N LEU A 69 4.30 -10.81 16.45
CA LEU A 69 4.09 -9.98 17.64
C LEU A 69 3.09 -10.60 18.61
N GLY A 70 2.04 -11.26 18.11
CA GLY A 70 1.11 -12.02 18.94
C GLY A 70 1.82 -13.15 19.68
N ALA A 71 2.61 -13.97 18.98
CA ALA A 71 3.38 -15.05 19.57
C ALA A 71 4.42 -14.53 20.58
N ALA A 72 5.16 -13.47 20.23
CA ALA A 72 6.13 -12.83 21.11
C ALA A 72 5.46 -12.27 22.38
N GLY A 73 4.25 -11.70 22.26
CA GLY A 73 3.46 -11.24 23.39
C GLY A 73 3.08 -12.38 24.36
N VAL A 74 2.60 -13.50 23.84
CA VAL A 74 2.25 -14.68 24.65
C VAL A 74 3.49 -15.27 25.33
N LEU A 75 4.59 -15.41 24.60
CA LEU A 75 5.86 -15.90 25.17
C LEU A 75 6.41 -14.94 26.23
N ALA A 76 6.31 -13.63 26.01
CA ALA A 76 6.70 -12.62 26.99
C ALA A 76 5.86 -12.72 28.28
N LEU A 77 4.56 -12.98 28.19
CA LEU A 77 3.71 -13.22 29.37
C LEU A 77 4.15 -14.45 30.16
N PHE A 78 4.44 -15.56 29.47
CA PHE A 78 4.94 -16.78 30.11
C PHE A 78 6.30 -16.56 30.77
N ALA A 79 7.24 -15.93 30.05
CA ALA A 79 8.57 -15.60 30.56
C ALA A 79 8.49 -14.67 31.77
N LEU A 80 7.60 -13.67 31.73
CA LEU A 80 7.35 -12.77 32.84
C LEU A 80 6.82 -13.53 34.06
N GLY A 81 5.85 -14.43 33.88
CA GLY A 81 5.33 -15.27 34.96
C GLY A 81 6.40 -16.14 35.62
N LEU A 82 7.26 -16.79 34.81
CA LEU A 82 8.38 -17.59 35.30
C LEU A 82 9.42 -16.71 36.03
N PHE A 83 9.72 -15.54 35.50
CA PHE A 83 10.66 -14.59 36.09
C PHE A 83 10.16 -14.07 37.44
N LEU A 84 8.89 -13.68 37.54
CA LEU A 84 8.26 -13.27 38.81
C LEU A 84 8.23 -14.41 39.82
N GLY A 85 7.90 -15.61 39.38
CA GLY A 85 7.93 -16.81 40.21
C GLY A 85 9.34 -17.13 40.71
N GLY A 86 10.36 -16.87 39.91
CA GLY A 86 11.78 -16.96 40.25
C GLY A 86 12.20 -15.90 41.26
N ILE A 87 11.91 -14.62 41.01
CA ILE A 87 12.20 -13.51 41.94
C ILE A 87 11.55 -13.78 43.29
N ARG A 88 10.27 -14.14 43.29
CA ARG A 88 9.57 -14.47 44.53
C ARG A 88 10.26 -15.59 45.28
N ARG A 89 10.63 -16.69 44.60
CA ARG A 89 11.33 -17.81 45.24
C ARG A 89 12.68 -17.38 45.78
N LEU A 90 13.44 -16.59 45.03
CA LEU A 90 14.74 -16.07 45.45
C LEU A 90 14.63 -15.17 46.68
N LEU A 91 13.62 -14.28 46.69
CA LEU A 91 13.37 -13.35 47.78
C LEU A 91 12.78 -14.05 49.02
N ALA A 92 12.09 -15.18 48.82
CA ALA A 92 11.60 -16.03 49.89
C ALA A 92 12.72 -16.72 50.70
N LEU A 93 13.97 -16.77 50.19
CA LEU A 93 15.11 -17.21 50.98
C LEU A 93 15.53 -16.18 52.04
N ALA A 94 15.22 -14.89 51.83
CA ALA A 94 15.63 -13.80 52.70
C ALA A 94 14.48 -13.18 53.51
N LEU A 95 13.23 -13.29 53.04
CA LEU A 95 12.03 -12.74 53.67
C LEU A 95 10.87 -13.74 53.61
N PRO A 96 9.86 -13.61 54.50
CA PRO A 96 8.69 -14.49 54.46
C PRO A 96 7.91 -14.33 53.14
N LEU A 97 7.34 -15.44 52.67
CA LEU A 97 6.73 -15.60 51.33
C LEU A 97 5.72 -14.49 50.96
N TRP A 98 4.91 -14.04 51.92
CA TRP A 98 3.89 -13.02 51.70
C TRP A 98 4.49 -11.63 51.35
N ALA A 99 5.58 -11.24 51.99
CA ALA A 99 6.26 -9.97 51.74
C ALA A 99 6.93 -9.94 50.35
N SER A 100 7.46 -11.09 49.91
CA SER A 100 8.09 -11.21 48.60
C SER A 100 7.08 -11.12 47.45
N TYR A 101 5.86 -11.65 47.60
CA TYR A 101 4.77 -11.40 46.65
C TYR A 101 4.40 -9.91 46.57
N LEU A 102 4.28 -9.22 47.71
CA LEU A 102 3.88 -7.81 47.76
C LEU A 102 4.91 -6.88 47.09
N ILE A 103 6.21 -7.10 47.34
CA ILE A 103 7.27 -6.28 46.73
C ILE A 103 7.27 -6.45 45.21
N VAL A 104 7.19 -7.69 44.73
CA VAL A 104 7.16 -7.98 43.29
C VAL A 104 5.91 -7.38 42.64
N ALA A 105 4.75 -7.47 43.29
CA ALA A 105 3.51 -6.87 42.81
C ALA A 105 3.61 -5.34 42.70
N LEU A 106 4.20 -4.67 43.71
CA LEU A 106 4.38 -3.22 43.72
C LEU A 106 5.29 -2.76 42.57
N VAL A 107 6.43 -3.43 42.38
CA VAL A 107 7.36 -3.15 41.26
C VAL A 107 6.66 -3.33 39.91
N LEU A 108 5.86 -4.39 39.76
CA LEU A 108 5.11 -4.61 38.52
C LEU A 108 4.10 -3.50 38.26
N PHE A 109 3.39 -3.04 39.29
CA PHE A 109 2.39 -1.99 39.17
C PHE A 109 3.02 -0.68 38.68
N ILE A 110 4.23 -0.37 39.15
CA ILE A 110 5.00 0.79 38.68
C ILE A 110 5.36 0.63 37.20
N ILE A 111 5.88 -0.53 36.79
CA ILE A 111 6.22 -0.80 35.39
C ILE A 111 4.99 -0.68 34.50
N VAL A 112 3.88 -1.31 34.87
CA VAL A 112 2.60 -1.24 34.13
C VAL A 112 2.11 0.20 34.03
N ALA A 113 2.16 0.99 35.10
CA ALA A 113 1.74 2.39 35.07
C ALA A 113 2.60 3.23 34.10
N ILE A 114 3.91 2.98 34.04
CA ILE A 114 4.83 3.66 33.11
C ILE A 114 4.52 3.23 31.67
N LEU A 115 4.46 1.92 31.40
CA LEU A 115 4.17 1.39 30.06
C LEU A 115 2.80 1.83 29.57
N ALA A 116 1.78 1.82 30.42
CA ALA A 116 0.45 2.32 30.07
C ALA A 116 0.49 3.82 29.72
N ARG A 117 1.21 4.64 30.49
CA ARG A 117 1.38 6.07 30.17
C ARG A 117 2.11 6.28 28.85
N LEU A 118 3.18 5.52 28.56
CA LEU A 118 3.91 5.59 27.30
C LEU A 118 3.03 5.11 26.13
N GLY A 119 2.31 4.00 26.32
CA GLY A 119 1.37 3.47 25.34
C GLY A 119 0.29 4.50 24.99
N VAL A 120 -0.34 5.12 25.98
CA VAL A 120 -1.33 6.18 25.76
C VAL A 120 -0.72 7.39 25.03
N LYS A 121 0.52 7.78 25.35
CA LYS A 121 1.23 8.86 24.63
C LYS A 121 1.48 8.49 23.16
N HIS A 122 1.91 7.27 22.88
CA HIS A 122 2.14 6.79 21.51
C HIS A 122 0.84 6.66 20.71
N LEU A 123 -0.23 6.14 21.33
CA LEU A 123 -1.56 6.09 20.71
C LEU A 123 -2.12 7.49 20.44
N LYS A 124 -1.92 8.45 21.35
CA LYS A 124 -2.31 9.85 21.12
C LYS A 124 -1.55 10.48 19.97
N LYS A 125 -0.22 10.33 19.90
CA LYS A 125 0.59 10.82 18.77
C LYS A 125 0.17 10.19 17.45
N GLY A 126 -0.01 8.86 17.41
CA GLY A 126 -0.45 8.16 16.20
C GLY A 126 -1.86 8.53 15.74
N ARG A 127 -2.78 8.87 16.68
CA ARG A 127 -4.11 9.40 16.34
C ARG A 127 -4.09 10.86 15.87
N SER A 128 -3.06 11.63 16.21
CA SER A 128 -2.89 13.00 15.69
C SER A 128 -2.39 13.00 14.24
N ASP A 129 -1.61 12.00 13.83
CA ASP A 129 -1.12 11.85 12.45
C ASP A 129 -2.08 11.10 11.51
N VAL A 130 -3.03 10.34 12.05
CA VAL A 130 -4.03 9.61 11.27
C VAL A 130 -5.38 10.30 11.43
N PRO A 131 -5.87 11.09 10.44
CA PRO A 131 -7.21 11.65 10.50
C PRO A 131 -8.19 10.51 10.74
N ALA A 132 -9.10 10.70 11.70
CA ALA A 132 -9.98 9.66 12.19
C ALA A 132 -10.58 8.87 11.01
N PRO A 133 -10.56 7.52 11.02
CA PRO A 133 -11.03 6.72 9.89
C PRO A 133 -12.43 7.10 9.43
N GLN A 134 -13.29 7.53 10.35
CA GLN A 134 -14.63 8.02 10.03
C GLN A 134 -14.63 9.38 9.34
N GLU A 135 -13.72 10.28 9.66
CA GLU A 135 -13.62 11.61 9.05
C GLU A 135 -12.99 11.52 7.65
N GLY A 136 -11.97 10.68 7.47
CA GLY A 136 -11.39 10.39 6.17
C GLY A 136 -12.37 9.70 5.22
N LEU A 137 -13.16 8.75 5.73
CA LEU A 137 -14.20 8.05 4.96
C LEU A 137 -15.41 8.97 4.66
N ARG A 138 -15.85 9.81 5.61
CA ARG A 138 -16.95 10.78 5.38
C ARG A 138 -16.54 11.88 4.41
N SER A 139 -15.32 12.40 4.52
CA SER A 139 -14.77 13.39 3.59
C SER A 139 -14.65 12.83 2.17
N SER A 140 -14.19 11.58 2.05
CA SER A 140 -14.14 10.88 0.76
C SER A 140 -15.54 10.66 0.17
N ALA A 141 -16.52 10.27 0.99
CA ALA A 141 -17.90 10.10 0.54
C ALA A 141 -18.56 11.42 0.13
N GLN A 142 -18.32 12.52 0.85
CA GLN A 142 -18.82 13.84 0.49
C GLN A 142 -18.22 14.35 -0.82
N THR A 143 -16.92 14.13 -1.04
CA THR A 143 -16.22 14.53 -2.26
C THR A 143 -16.79 13.84 -3.50
N VAL A 144 -17.09 12.53 -3.39
CA VAL A 144 -17.75 11.76 -4.47
C VAL A 144 -19.17 12.27 -4.71
N LYS A 145 -19.92 12.56 -3.64
CA LYS A 145 -21.30 13.06 -3.74
C LYS A 145 -21.36 14.45 -4.39
N SER A 146 -20.44 15.35 -4.05
CA SER A 146 -20.35 16.68 -4.67
C SER A 146 -19.89 16.63 -6.12
N ALA A 147 -18.99 15.70 -6.46
CA ALA A 147 -18.55 15.49 -7.85
C ALA A 147 -19.69 14.96 -8.73
N VAL A 148 -20.47 14.00 -8.22
CA VAL A 148 -21.67 13.48 -8.90
C VAL A 148 -22.75 14.55 -9.06
N ALA A 149 -23.05 15.31 -8.00
CA ALA A 149 -24.05 16.38 -8.07
C ALA A 149 -23.65 17.50 -9.05
N SER A 150 -22.37 17.84 -9.10
CA SER A 150 -21.83 18.83 -10.03
C SER A 150 -21.85 18.31 -11.48
N GLY A 151 -21.57 17.02 -11.69
CA GLY A 151 -21.66 16.38 -13.00
C GLY A 151 -23.10 16.30 -13.53
N LEU A 152 -24.06 15.97 -12.67
CA LEU A 152 -25.49 15.92 -13.02
C LEU A 152 -26.06 17.31 -13.38
N ARG A 153 -25.66 18.35 -12.65
CA ARG A 153 -26.12 19.73 -12.91
C ARG A 153 -25.54 20.30 -14.21
N LYS A 154 -24.27 20.00 -14.52
CA LYS A 154 -23.64 20.40 -15.80
C LYS A 154 -24.23 19.69 -17.02
N GLY A 155 -24.79 18.50 -16.85
CA GLY A 155 -25.52 17.79 -17.91
C GLY A 155 -26.93 18.32 -18.19
N GLY A 156 -27.53 19.08 -17.26
CA GLY A 156 -28.87 19.65 -17.40
C GLY A 156 -28.92 20.98 -18.16
N GLU A 157 -27.84 21.76 -18.18
CA GLU A 157 -27.76 23.06 -18.88
C GLU A 157 -27.39 22.94 -20.36
N ALA A 158 -27.09 21.73 -20.85
CA ALA A 158 -26.73 21.44 -22.24
C ALA A 158 -27.90 20.83 -23.06
N ARG A 159 -29.14 20.92 -22.56
CA ARG A 159 -30.36 20.50 -23.25
C ARG A 159 -31.32 21.66 -23.47
#